data_AF-A0A7V9M189-F1
#
_entry.id   AF-A0A7V9M189-F1
#
_cell.length_a   1.000
_cell.length_b   1.000
_cell.length_c   1.000
_cell.angle_alpha   90.00
_cell.angle_beta   90.00
_cell.angle_gamma   90.00
#
_symmetry.space_group_name_H-M   'P 1'
#
loop_
_entity.id
_entity.type
_entity.pdbx_description
1 polymer ?
#
loop_
_entity_poly.entity_id
_entity_poly.type
_entity_poly.pdbx_seq_one_letter_code
_entity_poly.pdbx_strand_id
1 'polypeptide(L)' 'MPTMHWKNQFHKTPEGATVKVEITFAEIADLEKIIEMGFEQGFTAALENLDKILEN' A
#
# COMPACT_ATOMS: atom_id res chain seq x y z
N MET A 1 12.07 -13.00 -0.09
CA MET A 1 11.17 -11.94 -0.58
C MET A 1 11.96 -10.64 -0.56
N PRO A 2 11.75 -9.73 -1.54
CA PRO A 2 12.39 -8.42 -1.56
C PRO A 2 12.07 -7.64 -0.29
N THR A 3 13.05 -6.88 0.22
CA THR A 3 12.86 -6.07 1.43
C THR A 3 12.16 -4.77 1.05
N MET A 4 10.92 -4.63 1.52
CA MET A 4 10.11 -3.43 1.32
C MET A 4 10.17 -2.53 2.55
N HIS A 5 10.57 -1.27 2.36
CA HIS A 5 10.51 -0.25 3.40
C HIS A 5 9.22 0.54 3.25
N TRP A 6 8.35 0.47 4.25
CA TRP A 6 7.04 1.11 4.21
C TRP A 6 7.02 2.35 5.07
N LYS A 7 6.53 3.45 4.49
CA LYS A 7 6.23 4.69 5.20
C LYS A 7 4.79 5.07 4.96
N ASN A 8 3.98 4.99 6.00
CA ASN A 8 2.56 5.32 5.97
C ASN A 8 2.32 6.64 6.69
N GLN A 9 1.65 7.58 6.03
CA GLN A 9 1.31 8.88 6.59
C GLN A 9 -0.19 9.10 6.49
N PHE A 10 -0.83 9.30 7.63
CA PHE A 10 -2.26 9.56 7.73
C PHE A 10 -2.48 11.06 7.84
N HIS A 11 -3.27 11.59 6.91
CA HIS A 11 -3.65 13.00 6.88
C HIS A 11 -5.15 13.09 7.10
N LYS A 12 -5.57 13.79 8.16
CA LYS A 12 -6.98 14.01 8.42
C LYS A 12 -7.60 14.85 7.30
N THR A 13 -8.76 14.45 6.82
CA THR A 13 -9.61 15.21 5.89
C THR A 13 -10.95 15.52 6.54
N PRO A 14 -11.78 16.41 5.96
CA PRO A 14 -13.12 16.67 6.48
C PRO A 14 -14.01 15.42 6.54
N GLU A 15 -13.86 14.52 5.57
CA GLU A 15 -14.69 13.31 5.43
C GLU A 15 -14.01 12.03 5.96
N GLY A 16 -12.76 12.09 6.42
CA GLY A 16 -12.04 10.91 6.89
C GLY A 16 -10.52 11.12 7.02
N ALA A 17 -9.74 10.22 6.41
CA ALA A 17 -8.30 10.33 6.35
C ALA A 17 -7.76 9.92 4.97
N THR A 18 -6.83 10.70 4.43
CA THR A 18 -6.02 10.31 3.28
C THR A 18 -4.77 9.62 3.77
N VAL A 19 -4.56 8.38 3.35
CA VAL A 19 -3.34 7.62 3.66
C VAL A 19 -2.38 7.73 2.48
N LYS A 20 -1.20 8.31 2.73
CA LYS A 20 -0.10 8.29 1.76
C LYS A 20 0.83 7.14 2.14
N VAL A 21 1.00 6.20 1.22
CA VAL A 21 1.89 5.05 1.37
C VAL A 21 3.07 5.23 0.43
N GLU A 22 4.27 5.21 0.98
CA GLU A 22 5.53 5.26 0.23
C GLU A 22 6.29 3.97 0.51
N ILE A 23 6.62 3.23 -0.56
CA ILE A 23 7.32 1.96 -0.47
C ILE A 23 8.64 2.11 -1.20
N THR A 24 9.75 1.84 -0.51
CA THR A 24 11.10 1.97 -1.05
C THR A 24 11.80 0.63 -1.10
N PHE A 25 12.51 0.40 -2.19
CA PHE A 25 13.29 -0.79 -2.48
C PHE A 25 14.77 -0.41 -2.57
N ALA A 26 15.65 -1.36 -2.20
CA ALA A 26 17.09 -1.15 -2.34
C ALA A 26 17.52 -1.20 -3.80
N GLU A 27 16.89 -2.07 -4.59
CA GLU A 27 17.23 -2.33 -5.99
C GLU A 27 15.98 -2.25 -6.87
N ILE A 28 16.15 -1.83 -8.13
CA ILE A 28 15.03 -1.73 -9.08
C ILE A 28 14.44 -3.11 -9.42
N ALA A 29 15.27 -4.15 -9.44
CA ALA A 29 14.83 -5.52 -9.71
C ALA A 29 13.82 -6.03 -8.67
N ASP A 30 13.95 -5.58 -7.42
CA ASP A 30 13.00 -5.92 -6.36
C ASP A 30 11.64 -5.26 -6.58
N LEU A 31 11.63 -3.99 -7.05
CA LEU A 31 10.41 -3.27 -7.43
C LEU A 31 9.73 -3.96 -8.62
N GLU A 32 10.47 -4.26 -9.67
CA GLU A 32 9.93 -4.97 -10.85
C GLU A 32 9.35 -6.31 -10.45
N LYS A 33 10.04 -7.04 -9.56
CA LYS A 33 9.59 -8.37 -9.16
C LYS A 33 8.27 -8.36 -8.40
N ILE A 34 8.05 -7.39 -7.52
CA ILE A 34 6.77 -7.32 -6.78
C ILE A 34 5.62 -6.90 -7.70
N ILE A 35 5.86 -6.04 -8.69
CA ILE A 35 4.87 -5.64 -9.68
C ILE A 35 4.46 -6.86 -10.52
N GLU A 36 5.43 -7.64 -11.01
CA GLU A 36 5.18 -8.90 -11.74
C GLU A 36 4.34 -9.90 -10.93
N MET A 37 4.54 -9.93 -9.61
CA MET A 37 3.82 -10.83 -8.70
C MET A 37 2.38 -10.38 -8.40
N GLY A 38 1.94 -9.24 -8.96
CA GLY A 38 0.58 -8.72 -8.78
C GLY A 38 0.38 -7.90 -7.51
N PHE A 39 1.44 -7.23 -7.03
CA PHE A 39 1.39 -6.40 -5.84
C PHE A 39 0.31 -5.32 -5.92
N GLU A 40 0.16 -4.65 -7.06
CA GLU A 40 -0.83 -3.57 -7.23
C GLU A 40 -2.26 -4.06 -6.99
N GLN A 41 -2.63 -5.19 -7.58
CA GLN A 41 -3.97 -5.77 -7.43
C GLN A 41 -4.20 -6.26 -5.99
N GLY A 42 -3.18 -6.91 -5.41
CA GLY A 42 -3.24 -7.35 -4.00
C GLY A 42 -3.37 -6.18 -3.04
N PHE A 43 -2.69 -5.06 -3.31
CA PHE A 43 -2.75 -3.85 -2.51
C PHE A 43 -4.11 -3.16 -2.61
N THR A 44 -4.68 -3.03 -3.81
CA THR A 44 -6.04 -2.52 -3.99
C THR A 44 -7.07 -3.37 -3.25
N ALA A 45 -7.01 -4.70 -3.40
CA ALA A 45 -7.93 -5.62 -2.71
C ALA A 45 -7.80 -5.51 -1.17
N ALA A 46 -6.59 -5.29 -0.65
CA ALA A 46 -6.38 -5.06 0.78
C ALA A 46 -7.02 -3.76 1.27
N LEU A 47 -6.95 -2.68 0.49
CA LEU A 47 -7.59 -1.40 0.81
C LEU A 47 -9.12 -1.51 0.80
N GLU A 48 -9.70 -2.15 -0.21
CA GLU A 48 -11.16 -2.40 -0.26
C GLU A 48 -11.65 -3.23 0.95
N ASN A 49 -10.85 -4.19 1.39
CA ASN A 49 -11.18 -4.97 2.58
C ASN A 49 -11.02 -4.15 3.87
N LEU A 50 -10.05 -3.23 3.93
CA LEU A 50 -9.89 -2.32 5.05
C LEU A 50 -11.10 -1.39 5.16
N ASP A 51 -11.59 -0.84 4.05
CA ASP A 51 -12.79 0.01 4.04
C ASP A 51 -14.00 -0.72 4.64
N LYS A 52 -14.26 -1.97 4.21
CA LYS A 52 -15.33 -2.81 4.77
C LYS A 52 -15.21 -3.07 6.27
N ILE A 53 -13.98 -3.18 6.79
CA ILE A 53 -13.73 -3.38 8.23
C ILE A 53 -14.03 -2.09 9.00
N LEU A 54 -13.71 -0.94 8.43
CA LEU A 54 -13.87 0.37 9.06
C LEU A 54 -15.31 0.92 8.97
N GLU A 55 -16.14 0.39 8.08
CA GLU A 55 -17.56 0.73 7.95
C GLU A 55 -18.47 0.07 9.02
N ASN A 56 -17.95 -0.89 9.80
CA ASN A 56 -18.67 -1.56 10.91
C ASN A 56 -18.43 -0.90 12.27
#